data_AF-A0A454VY07-F1
#
_entry.id   AF-A0A454VY07-F1
#
_cell.length_a   1.000
_cell.length_b   1.000
_cell.length_c   1.000
_cell.angle_alpha   90.00
_cell.angle_beta   90.00
_cell.angle_gamma   90.00
#
_symmetry.space_group_name_H-M   'P 1'
#
loop_
_entity.id
_entity.type
_entity.pdbx_description
1 polymer ?
#
loop_
_entity_poly.entity_id
_entity_poly.type
_entity_poly.pdbx_seq_one_letter_code
_entity_poly.pdbx_strand_id
1 'polypeptide(L)'
;LRLAALAQRARCAPGEIPDDVVPWVTALLEEIRTASVSGAGSEPPRGAAPTLIGQVRELLEEHAAGRPAPWTEELLRTLHAALDDRVDDRIALVLAQLRSPDWGQRSDAIWLCGGLIRVWRGRYEEVVRLVGDQLHDPEPRLREAATSFLERLFELGAPAADALAARLARAPRGPADGFGDGSGGFGGRSGGFGEGCGDGFGEGFDGVGPSGREGALIALARAGDVRAVPLLARALEEGEVRRELLYAVDGLGPSAAVL
;
A
#
# COMPACT_ATOMS: atom_id res chain seq x y z
N LEU A 1 5.92 24.96 0.47
CA LEU A 1 7.19 25.42 -0.13
C LEU A 1 8.43 24.70 0.43
N ARG A 2 8.61 24.56 1.75
CA ARG A 2 9.81 23.91 2.33
C ARG A 2 10.03 22.46 1.87
N LEU A 3 9.01 21.61 1.93
CA LEU A 3 9.10 20.21 1.47
C LEU A 3 9.45 20.11 -0.02
N ALA A 4 8.87 20.96 -0.86
CA ALA A 4 9.16 20.99 -2.30
C ALA A 4 10.61 21.43 -2.59
N ALA A 5 11.13 22.41 -1.85
CA ALA A 5 12.52 22.83 -1.96
C ALA A 5 13.49 21.72 -1.55
N LEU A 6 13.16 20.98 -0.48
CA LEU A 6 13.95 19.83 -0.05
C LEU A 6 13.93 18.71 -1.10
N ALA A 7 12.76 18.33 -1.61
CA ALA A 7 12.65 17.34 -2.68
C ALA A 7 13.43 17.76 -3.93
N GLN A 8 13.38 19.04 -4.31
CA GLN A 8 14.16 19.56 -5.43
C GLN A 8 15.67 19.50 -5.18
N ARG A 9 16.13 19.87 -3.98
CA ARG A 9 17.54 19.76 -3.61
C ARG A 9 18.00 18.31 -3.65
N ALA A 10 17.21 17.39 -3.12
CA ALA A 10 17.51 15.97 -3.12
C ALA A 10 17.64 15.42 -4.56
N ARG A 11 16.79 15.88 -5.50
CA ARG A 11 16.92 15.54 -6.94
C ARG A 11 18.19 16.08 -7.58
N CYS A 12 18.53 17.34 -7.31
CA CYS A 12 19.62 18.02 -8.01
C CYS A 12 21.01 17.72 -7.39
N ALA A 13 21.06 17.44 -6.10
CA ALA A 13 22.28 17.24 -5.33
C ALA A 13 22.07 16.19 -4.22
N PRO A 14 21.88 14.90 -4.59
CA PRO A 14 21.61 13.83 -3.61
C PRO A 14 22.75 13.65 -2.59
N GLY A 15 24.00 13.89 -2.99
CA GLY A 15 25.16 13.86 -2.08
C GLY A 15 25.19 14.99 -1.04
N GLU A 16 24.28 15.96 -1.11
CA GLU A 16 24.15 17.04 -0.12
C GLU A 16 22.94 16.88 0.82
N ILE A 17 22.28 15.72 0.81
CA ILE A 17 21.16 15.47 1.72
C ILE A 17 21.70 15.43 3.15
N PRO A 18 21.18 16.27 4.07
CA PRO A 18 21.63 16.27 5.46
C PRO A 18 21.43 14.94 6.19
N ASP A 19 22.25 14.66 7.20
CA ASP A 19 22.10 13.46 8.03
C ASP A 19 20.81 13.49 8.87
N ASP A 20 20.32 14.68 9.22
CA ASP A 20 19.08 14.91 9.99
C ASP A 20 17.83 15.09 9.11
N VAL A 21 17.88 14.65 7.85
CA VAL A 21 16.78 14.79 6.88
C VAL A 21 15.48 14.13 7.37
N VAL A 22 15.56 12.98 8.06
CA VAL A 22 14.37 12.25 8.52
C VAL A 22 13.60 13.01 9.60
N PRO A 23 14.24 13.45 10.72
CA PRO A 23 13.60 14.35 11.67
C PRO A 23 13.00 15.60 11.01
N TRP A 24 13.73 16.22 10.09
CA TRP A 24 13.30 17.45 9.44
C TRP A 24 12.05 17.25 8.56
N VAL A 25 12.03 16.21 7.74
CA VAL A 25 10.87 15.88 6.88
C VAL A 25 9.66 15.53 7.73
N THR A 26 9.86 14.76 8.78
CA THR A 26 8.77 14.36 9.70
C THR A 26 8.13 15.60 10.34
N ALA A 27 8.93 16.57 10.79
CA ALA A 27 8.43 17.84 11.33
C ALA A 27 7.67 18.66 10.27
N LEU A 28 8.18 18.73 9.04
CA LEU A 28 7.50 19.44 7.95
C LEU A 28 6.14 18.83 7.59
N LEU A 29 6.03 17.50 7.58
CA LEU A 29 4.77 16.80 7.32
C LEU A 29 3.74 17.09 8.41
N GLU A 30 4.18 17.14 9.67
CA GLU A 30 3.35 17.51 10.81
C GLU A 30 2.87 18.98 10.73
N GLU A 31 3.75 19.90 10.35
CA GLU A 31 3.40 21.31 10.08
C GLU A 31 2.35 21.43 8.96
N ILE A 32 2.54 20.72 7.84
CA ILE A 32 1.60 20.74 6.71
C ILE A 32 0.23 20.22 7.15
N ARG A 33 0.21 19.10 7.85
CA ARG A 33 -1.02 18.45 8.33
C ARG A 33 -1.82 19.35 9.27
N THR A 34 -1.15 19.96 10.25
CA THR A 34 -1.79 20.86 11.22
C THR A 34 -2.34 22.13 10.56
N ALA A 35 -1.68 22.65 9.52
CA ALA A 35 -2.19 23.77 8.74
C ALA A 35 -3.43 23.42 7.89
N SER A 36 -3.47 22.24 7.27
CA SER A 36 -4.61 21.79 6.45
C SER A 36 -5.91 21.63 7.26
N VAL A 37 -5.83 21.19 8.51
CA VAL A 37 -7.01 21.02 9.40
C VAL A 37 -7.72 22.35 9.68
N SER A 38 -7.00 23.48 9.62
CA SER A 38 -7.58 24.82 9.85
C SER A 38 -8.25 25.45 8.61
N GLY A 39 -8.09 24.87 7.42
CA GLY A 39 -8.47 25.48 6.14
C GLY A 39 -9.69 24.88 5.42
N ALA A 40 -10.42 23.94 6.02
CA ALA A 40 -11.48 23.19 5.34
C ALA A 40 -12.76 24.02 5.09
N GLY A 41 -12.73 24.88 4.07
CA GLY A 41 -13.91 25.44 3.41
C GLY A 41 -14.08 24.80 2.03
N SER A 42 -15.15 24.03 1.83
CA SER A 42 -15.42 23.28 0.59
C SER A 42 -16.05 24.18 -0.48
N GLU A 43 -15.42 24.32 -1.65
CA GLU A 43 -16.03 24.87 -2.87
C GLU A 43 -16.73 23.73 -3.63
N PRO A 44 -17.93 23.94 -4.22
CA PRO A 44 -18.71 22.86 -4.83
C PRO A 44 -18.09 22.34 -6.14
N PRO A 45 -18.31 21.06 -6.49
CA PRO A 45 -17.70 20.43 -7.65
C PRO A 45 -18.23 21.01 -8.97
N ARG A 46 -17.33 21.40 -9.88
CA ARG A 46 -17.66 21.76 -11.26
C ARG A 46 -17.69 20.49 -12.12
N GLY A 47 -18.87 20.18 -12.67
CA GLY A 47 -19.14 18.94 -13.41
C GLY A 47 -18.15 18.61 -14.54
N ALA A 48 -17.92 17.31 -14.74
CA ALA A 48 -16.96 16.73 -15.67
C ALA A 48 -17.41 16.80 -17.14
N ALA A 49 -16.45 16.99 -18.05
CA ALA A 49 -16.65 16.84 -19.49
C ALA A 49 -16.31 15.38 -19.91
N PRO A 50 -17.04 14.75 -20.85
CA PRO A 50 -16.84 13.35 -21.26
C PRO A 50 -15.62 13.20 -22.19
N THR A 51 -14.46 13.53 -21.66
CA THR A 51 -13.17 13.40 -22.33
C THR A 51 -12.23 12.57 -21.46
N LEU A 52 -11.23 11.92 -22.05
CA LEU A 52 -10.19 11.20 -21.31
C LEU A 52 -9.52 12.08 -20.25
N ILE A 53 -9.29 13.37 -20.56
CA ILE A 53 -8.74 14.33 -19.60
C ILE A 53 -9.71 14.58 -18.44
N GLY A 54 -11.02 14.67 -18.73
CA GLY A 54 -12.06 14.78 -17.72
C GLY A 54 -12.10 13.55 -16.80
N GLN A 55 -12.02 12.35 -17.37
CA GLN A 55 -11.98 11.09 -16.63
C GLN A 55 -10.71 10.94 -15.78
N VAL A 56 -9.54 11.32 -16.29
CA VAL A 56 -8.30 11.33 -15.51
C VAL A 56 -8.39 12.31 -14.34
N ARG A 57 -8.98 13.50 -14.57
CA ARG A 57 -9.19 14.48 -13.49
C ARG A 57 -10.14 13.95 -12.41
N GLU A 58 -11.25 13.35 -12.81
CA GLU A 58 -12.22 12.73 -11.90
C GLU A 58 -11.56 11.63 -11.05
N LEU A 59 -10.75 10.76 -11.67
CA LEU A 59 -9.99 9.73 -10.96
C LEU A 59 -8.99 10.33 -9.96
N LEU A 60 -8.29 11.39 -10.32
CA LEU A 60 -7.37 12.10 -9.42
C LEU A 60 -8.10 12.79 -8.27
N GLU A 61 -9.27 13.37 -8.52
CA GLU A 61 -10.13 13.99 -7.51
C GLU A 61 -10.67 12.93 -6.53
N GLU A 62 -11.12 11.78 -7.01
CA GLU A 62 -11.54 10.63 -6.19
C GLU A 62 -10.40 10.07 -5.32
N HIS A 63 -9.18 10.04 -5.87
CA HIS A 63 -7.98 9.61 -5.16
C HIS A 63 -7.54 10.61 -4.08
N ALA A 64 -7.69 11.91 -4.37
CA ALA A 64 -7.41 13.00 -3.45
C ALA A 64 -8.51 13.22 -2.40
N ALA A 65 -9.74 12.75 -2.66
CA ALA A 65 -10.88 12.95 -1.78
C ALA A 65 -10.59 12.43 -0.36
N GLY A 66 -10.80 13.30 0.64
CA GLY A 66 -10.57 12.98 2.06
C GLY A 66 -9.11 13.00 2.50
N ARG A 67 -8.14 13.25 1.60
CA ARG A 67 -6.72 13.39 1.95
C ARG A 67 -6.39 14.84 2.33
N PRO A 68 -5.75 15.10 3.49
CA PRO A 68 -5.37 16.45 3.91
C PRO A 68 -4.32 17.13 3.01
N ALA A 69 -3.42 16.37 2.39
CA ALA A 69 -2.32 16.91 1.58
C ALA A 69 -1.85 15.93 0.47
N PRO A 70 -2.72 15.58 -0.51
CA PRO A 70 -2.42 14.58 -1.54
C PRO A 70 -1.20 14.96 -2.42
N TRP A 71 -0.89 16.24 -2.56
CA TRP A 71 0.28 16.72 -3.29
C TRP A 71 1.63 16.34 -2.65
N THR A 72 1.65 15.88 -1.40
CA THR A 72 2.89 15.49 -0.71
C THR A 72 3.45 14.16 -1.22
N GLU A 73 2.60 13.29 -1.78
CA GLU A 73 2.95 11.97 -2.30
C GLU A 73 4.15 12.03 -3.25
N GLU A 74 4.06 12.86 -4.30
CA GLU A 74 5.09 12.98 -5.34
C GLU A 74 6.42 13.54 -4.80
N LEU A 75 6.35 14.44 -3.82
CA LEU A 75 7.54 15.00 -3.17
C LEU A 75 8.23 13.96 -2.28
N LEU A 76 7.45 13.13 -1.59
CA LEU A 76 7.96 12.04 -0.74
C LEU A 76 8.55 10.92 -1.60
N ARG A 77 7.89 10.55 -2.69
CA ARG A 77 8.43 9.59 -3.68
C ARG A 77 9.78 10.05 -4.21
N THR A 78 9.88 11.32 -4.59
CA THR A 78 11.14 11.94 -5.01
C THR A 78 12.21 11.81 -3.93
N LEU A 79 11.89 12.15 -2.68
CA LEU A 79 12.85 12.12 -1.58
C LEU A 79 13.32 10.69 -1.30
N HIS A 80 12.42 9.71 -1.28
CA HIS A 80 12.75 8.29 -1.11
C HIS A 80 13.68 7.77 -2.20
N ALA A 81 13.49 8.21 -3.44
CA ALA A 81 14.41 7.88 -4.54
C ALA A 81 15.80 8.48 -4.32
N ALA A 82 15.86 9.76 -3.95
CA ALA A 82 17.12 10.48 -3.74
C ALA A 82 17.92 10.01 -2.51
N LEU A 83 17.27 9.40 -1.51
CA LEU A 83 17.96 8.78 -0.37
C LEU A 83 18.77 7.54 -0.76
N ASP A 84 18.47 6.91 -1.90
CA ASP A 84 19.22 5.80 -2.50
C ASP A 84 19.69 4.73 -1.49
N ASP A 85 21.01 4.63 -1.26
CA ASP A 85 21.69 3.65 -0.40
C ASP A 85 21.59 3.94 1.10
N ARG A 86 20.99 5.08 1.50
CA ARG A 86 20.67 5.43 2.90
C ARG A 86 19.45 4.64 3.39
N VAL A 87 19.55 3.31 3.35
CA VAL A 87 18.44 2.39 3.65
C VAL A 87 17.87 2.61 5.05
N ASP A 88 18.70 2.86 6.06
CA ASP A 88 18.24 3.12 7.42
C ASP A 88 17.40 4.40 7.52
N ASP A 89 17.76 5.47 6.81
CA ASP A 89 16.98 6.70 6.76
C ASP A 89 15.65 6.52 6.03
N ARG A 90 15.65 5.72 4.95
CA ARG A 90 14.42 5.36 4.23
C ARG A 90 13.47 4.57 5.13
N ILE A 91 14.00 3.58 5.86
CA ILE A 91 13.23 2.81 6.85
C ILE A 91 12.67 3.76 7.92
N ALA A 92 13.50 4.62 8.51
CA ALA A 92 13.07 5.57 9.54
C ALA A 92 11.97 6.53 9.04
N LEU A 93 12.08 7.04 7.81
CA LEU A 93 11.07 7.90 7.21
C LEU A 93 9.77 7.15 6.88
N VAL A 94 9.85 5.89 6.41
CA VAL A 94 8.66 5.03 6.24
C VAL A 94 7.98 4.80 7.59
N LEU A 95 8.75 4.46 8.62
CA LEU A 95 8.26 4.21 9.97
C LEU A 95 7.59 5.44 10.59
N ALA A 96 8.07 6.65 10.29
CA ALA A 96 7.43 7.89 10.71
C ALA A 96 6.08 8.09 9.99
N GLN A 97 6.03 7.89 8.67
CA GLN A 97 4.80 8.04 7.88
C GLN A 97 3.74 6.99 8.23
N LEU A 98 4.12 5.73 8.48
CA LEU A 98 3.18 4.67 8.91
C LEU A 98 2.52 4.94 10.26
N ARG A 99 3.12 5.80 11.10
CA ARG A 99 2.55 6.24 12.38
C ARG A 99 1.71 7.50 12.29
N SER A 100 1.62 8.10 11.10
CA SER A 100 0.87 9.34 10.91
C SER A 100 -0.61 9.15 11.22
N PRO A 101 -1.28 10.14 11.83
CA PRO A 101 -2.74 10.13 11.94
C PRO A 101 -3.42 10.30 10.57
N ASP A 102 -2.68 10.73 9.53
CA ASP A 102 -3.19 10.85 8.16
C ASP A 102 -3.16 9.48 7.45
N TRP A 103 -4.34 8.93 7.15
CA TRP A 103 -4.49 7.66 6.44
C TRP A 103 -3.94 7.71 5.00
N GLY A 104 -3.95 8.89 4.36
CA GLY A 104 -3.38 9.08 3.03
C GLY A 104 -1.88 8.88 3.06
N GLN A 105 -1.20 9.54 4.00
CA GLN A 105 0.23 9.39 4.22
C GLN A 105 0.63 7.95 4.60
N ARG A 106 -0.19 7.27 5.42
CA ARG A 106 0.03 5.85 5.73
C ARG A 106 -0.09 4.97 4.49
N SER A 107 -1.08 5.23 3.62
CA SER A 107 -1.26 4.52 2.36
C SER A 107 -0.07 4.71 1.42
N ASP A 108 0.42 5.94 1.28
CA ASP A 108 1.57 6.28 0.43
C ASP A 108 2.85 5.59 0.95
N ALA A 109 3.02 5.54 2.27
CA ALA A 109 4.12 4.82 2.89
C ALA A 109 4.08 3.31 2.61
N ILE A 110 2.90 2.67 2.66
CA ILE A 110 2.74 1.25 2.29
C ILE A 110 3.16 1.02 0.83
N TRP A 111 2.78 1.92 -0.07
CA TRP A 111 3.16 1.85 -1.48
C TRP A 111 4.68 1.91 -1.65
N LEU A 112 5.34 2.84 -0.97
CA LEU A 112 6.81 3.01 -0.98
C LEU A 112 7.56 1.81 -0.40
N CYS A 113 7.00 1.12 0.61
CA CYS A 113 7.58 -0.11 1.18
C CYS A 113 7.82 -1.19 0.11
N GLY A 114 6.92 -1.29 -0.87
CA GLY A 114 7.00 -2.31 -1.92
C GLY A 114 8.24 -2.18 -2.80
N GLY A 115 8.66 -0.95 -3.11
CA GLY A 115 9.92 -0.73 -3.83
C GLY A 115 11.14 -0.91 -2.92
N LEU A 116 11.06 -0.45 -1.67
CA LEU A 116 12.15 -0.55 -0.70
C LEU A 116 12.59 -2.01 -0.45
N ILE A 117 11.65 -2.88 -0.10
CA ILE A 117 11.93 -4.28 0.28
C ILE A 117 12.40 -5.13 -0.90
N ARG A 118 11.95 -4.80 -2.13
CA ARG A 118 12.35 -5.55 -3.34
C ARG A 118 13.78 -5.26 -3.77
N VAL A 119 14.24 -4.03 -3.56
CA VAL A 119 15.52 -3.55 -4.09
C VAL A 119 16.62 -3.58 -3.02
N TRP A 120 16.26 -3.29 -1.76
CA TRP A 120 17.22 -3.08 -0.69
C TRP A 120 17.09 -4.16 0.39
N ARG A 121 18.20 -4.50 1.04
CA ARG A 121 18.20 -5.33 2.24
C ARG A 121 18.13 -4.44 3.48
N GLY A 122 17.31 -4.82 4.45
CA GLY A 122 17.14 -4.04 5.68
C GLY A 122 16.34 -4.81 6.73
N ARG A 123 16.22 -4.21 7.91
CA ARG A 123 15.42 -4.73 9.04
C ARG A 123 13.99 -4.21 8.92
N TYR A 124 13.15 -4.97 8.23
CA TYR A 124 11.79 -4.56 7.87
C TYR A 124 10.72 -5.05 8.85
N GLU A 125 11.09 -5.75 9.92
CA GLU A 125 10.15 -6.40 10.84
C GLU A 125 9.17 -5.38 11.45
N GLU A 126 9.68 -4.21 11.86
CA GLU A 126 8.85 -3.15 12.42
C GLU A 126 7.94 -2.50 11.39
N VAL A 127 8.42 -2.36 10.14
CA VAL A 127 7.61 -1.87 9.01
C VAL A 127 6.44 -2.83 8.78
N VAL A 128 6.72 -4.13 8.66
CA VAL A 128 5.70 -5.16 8.42
C VAL A 128 4.69 -5.21 9.56
N ARG A 129 5.14 -5.14 10.82
CA ARG A 129 4.24 -5.08 11.99
C ARG A 129 3.32 -3.85 11.94
N LEU A 130 3.86 -2.66 11.64
CA LEU A 130 3.06 -1.44 11.50
C LEU A 130 2.08 -1.51 10.33
N VAL A 131 2.44 -2.14 9.21
CA VAL A 131 1.49 -2.37 8.12
C VAL A 131 0.38 -3.35 8.54
N GLY A 132 0.72 -4.39 9.31
CA GLY A 132 -0.25 -5.29 9.95
C GLY A 132 -1.25 -4.56 10.83
N ASP A 133 -0.79 -3.60 11.64
CA ASP A 133 -1.66 -2.78 12.50
C ASP A 133 -2.75 -2.03 11.68
N GLN A 134 -2.44 -1.65 10.43
CA GLN A 134 -3.38 -0.94 9.54
C GLN A 134 -4.57 -1.79 9.07
N LEU A 135 -4.50 -3.12 9.20
CA LEU A 135 -5.59 -4.04 8.81
C LEU A 135 -6.89 -3.82 9.59
N HIS A 136 -6.82 -3.07 10.69
CA HIS A 136 -7.92 -2.74 11.60
C HIS A 136 -8.36 -1.27 11.51
N ASP A 137 -7.73 -0.46 10.65
CA ASP A 137 -8.05 0.95 10.51
C ASP A 137 -9.47 1.15 9.96
N PRO A 138 -10.24 2.17 10.38
CA PRO A 138 -11.57 2.43 9.83
C PRO A 138 -11.58 2.75 8.33
N GLU A 139 -10.49 3.27 7.76
CA GLU A 139 -10.40 3.63 6.34
C GLU A 139 -10.26 2.38 5.44
N PRO A 140 -11.26 2.06 4.59
CA PRO A 140 -11.23 0.85 3.76
C PRO A 140 -10.05 0.80 2.79
N ARG A 141 -9.72 1.94 2.17
CA ARG A 141 -8.63 2.04 1.18
C ARG A 141 -7.29 1.68 1.80
N LEU A 142 -7.04 2.13 3.04
CA LEU A 142 -5.82 1.83 3.77
C LEU A 142 -5.72 0.33 4.14
N ARG A 143 -6.83 -0.28 4.57
CA ARG A 143 -6.88 -1.72 4.87
C ARG A 143 -6.59 -2.57 3.64
N GLU A 144 -7.14 -2.19 2.49
CA GLU A 144 -6.91 -2.87 1.21
C GLU A 144 -5.44 -2.74 0.78
N ALA A 145 -4.86 -1.54 0.84
CA ALA A 145 -3.45 -1.32 0.56
C ALA A 145 -2.54 -2.20 1.45
N ALA A 146 -2.83 -2.26 2.76
CA ALA A 146 -2.10 -3.10 3.70
C ALA A 146 -2.21 -4.60 3.37
N THR A 147 -3.43 -5.07 3.05
CA THR A 147 -3.67 -6.47 2.68
C THR A 147 -2.88 -6.85 1.42
N SER A 148 -3.02 -6.04 0.36
CA SER A 148 -2.32 -6.26 -0.92
C SER A 148 -0.80 -6.19 -0.81
N PHE A 149 -0.28 -5.41 0.14
CA PHE A 149 1.14 -5.39 0.47
C PHE A 149 1.60 -6.66 1.16
N LEU A 150 0.95 -7.06 2.25
CA LEU A 150 1.31 -8.23 3.03
C LEU A 150 1.22 -9.52 2.21
N GLU A 151 0.24 -9.62 1.31
CA GLU A 151 0.07 -10.78 0.42
C GLU A 151 1.30 -11.08 -0.44
N ARG A 152 2.10 -10.06 -0.76
CA ARG A 152 3.29 -10.15 -1.62
C ARG A 152 4.60 -10.34 -0.85
N LEU A 153 4.56 -10.35 0.49
CA LEU A 153 5.76 -10.48 1.31
C LEU A 153 6.17 -11.92 1.59
N PHE A 154 5.25 -12.88 1.42
CA PHE A 154 5.51 -14.28 1.79
C PHE A 154 6.00 -14.39 3.24
N GLU A 155 7.06 -15.16 3.50
CA GLU A 155 7.61 -15.36 4.85
C GLU A 155 8.03 -14.05 5.54
N LEU A 156 8.40 -13.00 4.78
CA LEU A 156 8.69 -11.68 5.35
C LEU A 156 7.45 -11.03 5.99
N GLY A 157 6.25 -11.53 5.68
CA GLY A 157 4.97 -11.12 6.27
C GLY A 157 4.74 -11.65 7.68
N ALA A 158 5.55 -12.58 8.19
CA ALA A 158 5.36 -13.21 9.50
C ALA A 158 5.14 -12.23 10.68
N PRO A 159 5.82 -11.05 10.76
CA PRO A 159 5.55 -10.07 11.81
C PRO A 159 4.11 -9.51 11.85
N ALA A 160 3.33 -9.65 10.77
CA ALA A 160 1.94 -9.23 10.70
C ALA A 160 0.92 -10.38 10.92
N ALA A 161 1.38 -11.61 11.18
CA ALA A 161 0.54 -12.79 11.22
C ALA A 161 -0.60 -12.70 12.27
N ASP A 162 -0.31 -12.13 13.45
CA ASP A 162 -1.34 -11.94 14.48
C ASP A 162 -2.43 -10.95 14.05
N ALA A 163 -2.05 -9.88 13.35
CA ALA A 163 -3.00 -8.90 12.84
C ALA A 163 -3.87 -9.49 11.72
N LEU A 164 -3.29 -10.30 10.83
CA LEU A 164 -4.01 -11.04 9.79
C LEU A 164 -5.00 -12.04 10.40
N ALA A 165 -4.57 -12.82 11.40
CA ALA A 165 -5.42 -13.76 12.11
C ALA A 165 -6.58 -13.07 12.85
N ALA A 166 -6.30 -11.94 13.52
CA ALA A 166 -7.33 -11.14 14.19
C ALA A 166 -8.38 -10.60 13.20
N ARG A 167 -7.96 -10.12 12.02
CA ARG A 167 -8.86 -9.67 10.96
C ARG A 167 -9.79 -10.79 10.48
N LEU A 168 -9.24 -11.97 10.22
CA LEU A 168 -10.01 -13.14 9.75
C LEU A 168 -11.03 -13.64 10.78
N ALA A 169 -10.72 -13.47 12.08
CA ALA A 169 -11.63 -13.82 13.17
C ALA A 169 -12.80 -12.83 13.31
N ARG A 170 -12.60 -11.55 12.96
CA ARG A 170 -13.62 -10.49 13.09
C ARG A 170 -14.49 -10.30 11.86
N ALA A 171 -13.99 -10.64 10.67
CA ALA A 171 -14.78 -10.52 9.44
C ALA A 171 -16.02 -11.44 9.53
N PRO A 172 -17.23 -10.94 9.20
CA PRO A 172 -18.44 -11.75 9.24
C PRO A 172 -18.26 -12.99 8.34
N ARG A 173 -18.78 -14.12 8.80
CA ARG A 173 -18.87 -15.37 8.02
C ARG A 173 -20.09 -15.25 7.10
N GLY A 174 -19.97 -14.47 6.03
CA GLY A 174 -20.97 -14.39 4.98
C GLY A 174 -20.58 -15.32 3.81
N PRO A 175 -21.56 -15.82 3.03
CA PRO A 175 -21.25 -16.42 1.73
C PRO A 175 -20.54 -15.36 0.88
N ALA A 176 -19.58 -15.79 0.05
CA ALA A 176 -18.81 -14.96 -0.88
C ALA A 176 -19.56 -13.68 -1.26
N ASP A 177 -19.09 -12.54 -0.73
CA ASP A 177 -19.68 -11.24 -1.05
C ASP A 177 -19.77 -11.16 -2.58
N GLY A 178 -21.03 -11.06 -3.03
CA GLY A 178 -21.42 -11.29 -4.40
C GLY A 178 -20.58 -10.47 -5.37
N PHE A 179 -20.23 -11.13 -6.47
CA PHE A 179 -19.84 -10.55 -7.73
C PHE A 179 -20.18 -9.05 -7.81
N GLY A 180 -19.15 -8.21 -7.70
CA GLY A 180 -19.17 -6.93 -8.38
C GLY A 180 -19.42 -7.25 -9.85
N ASP A 181 -20.63 -6.98 -10.31
CA ASP A 181 -20.99 -6.93 -11.71
C ASP A 181 -20.09 -5.88 -12.37
N GLY A 182 -18.94 -6.33 -12.86
CA GLY A 182 -18.06 -5.59 -13.76
C GLY A 182 -18.62 -5.60 -15.17
N SER A 183 -19.90 -5.29 -15.36
CA SER A 183 -20.42 -4.89 -16.66
C SER A 183 -20.11 -3.40 -16.89
N GLY A 184 -18.91 -3.17 -17.39
CA GLY A 184 -18.44 -1.85 -17.84
C GLY A 184 -17.15 -2.00 -18.63
N GLY A 185 -17.25 -2.66 -19.78
CA GLY A 185 -16.09 -3.00 -20.60
C GLY A 185 -15.31 -1.78 -21.09
N PHE A 186 -13.99 -1.88 -21.03
CA PHE A 186 -13.10 -1.26 -22.01
C PHE A 186 -12.00 -2.26 -22.38
N GLY A 187 -12.22 -2.98 -23.47
CA GLY A 187 -11.14 -3.59 -24.22
C GLY A 187 -10.34 -2.48 -24.89
N GLY A 188 -9.18 -2.15 -24.32
CA GLY A 188 -8.20 -1.25 -24.90
C GLY A 188 -6.84 -1.91 -24.84
N ARG A 189 -6.36 -2.42 -25.97
CA ARG A 189 -5.03 -3.01 -26.12
C ARG A 189 -3.97 -2.02 -25.64
N SER A 190 -3.17 -2.42 -24.67
CA SER A 190 -1.94 -1.74 -24.28
C SER A 190 -0.90 -1.88 -25.39
N GLY A 191 -0.83 -0.87 -26.25
CA GLY A 191 0.30 -0.63 -27.12
C GLY A 191 1.45 -0.04 -26.31
N GLY A 192 2.60 -0.70 -26.37
CA GLY A 192 3.82 -0.22 -25.74
C GLY A 192 4.33 1.07 -26.37
N PHE A 193 4.88 1.94 -25.53
CA PHE A 193 5.94 2.85 -25.91
C PHE A 193 7.01 2.77 -24.83
N GLY A 194 8.12 2.14 -25.18
CA GLY A 194 9.39 2.35 -24.49
C GLY A 194 10.09 3.55 -25.09
N GLU A 195 10.68 4.37 -24.23
CA GLU A 195 12.08 4.83 -24.29
C GLU A 195 12.28 5.94 -23.23
N GLY A 196 13.23 5.73 -22.31
CA GLY A 196 13.74 6.81 -21.44
C GLY A 196 14.08 6.41 -20.00
N CYS A 197 15.21 5.70 -19.84
CA CYS A 197 16.10 5.58 -18.66
C CYS A 197 15.61 6.04 -17.26
N GLY A 198 15.66 5.12 -16.28
CA GLY A 198 16.02 5.42 -14.88
C GLY A 198 14.97 5.10 -13.81
N ASP A 199 15.27 4.06 -13.03
CA ASP A 199 14.78 3.74 -11.68
C ASP A 199 13.39 3.08 -11.52
N GLY A 200 13.44 1.79 -11.16
CA GLY A 200 12.32 0.87 -10.97
C GLY A 200 11.44 1.18 -9.76
N PHE A 201 10.69 2.28 -9.83
CA PHE A 201 9.58 2.59 -8.94
C PHE A 201 8.35 2.97 -9.78
N GLY A 202 7.84 2.02 -10.55
CA GLY A 202 6.75 2.31 -11.48
C GLY A 202 6.19 1.09 -12.18
N GLU A 203 5.82 0.05 -11.44
CA GLU A 203 4.78 -0.87 -11.93
C GLU A 203 3.54 -0.63 -11.08
N GLY A 204 2.49 -0.16 -11.75
CA GLY A 204 1.21 0.24 -11.16
C GLY A 204 0.56 -0.91 -10.38
N PHE A 205 -0.04 -0.54 -9.25
CA PHE A 205 -0.80 -1.44 -8.36
C PHE A 205 -2.23 -1.69 -8.85
N ASP A 206 -2.46 -1.66 -10.16
CA ASP A 206 -3.76 -1.95 -10.75
C ASP A 206 -3.88 -3.45 -10.99
N GLY A 207 -4.01 -4.18 -9.89
CA GLY A 207 -4.44 -5.57 -9.89
C GLY A 207 -5.63 -5.71 -8.96
N VAL A 208 -6.78 -6.12 -9.51
CA VAL A 208 -7.91 -6.63 -8.73
C VAL A 208 -7.42 -7.91 -8.02
N GLY A 209 -6.78 -7.71 -6.87
CA GLY A 209 -6.37 -8.76 -5.96
C GLY A 209 -7.58 -9.31 -5.20
N PRO A 210 -7.46 -10.51 -4.61
CA PRO A 210 -8.52 -11.11 -3.83
C PRO A 210 -8.98 -10.17 -2.70
N SER A 211 -10.30 -9.89 -2.66
CA SER A 211 -10.84 -8.83 -1.81
C SER A 211 -10.72 -9.16 -0.32
N GLY A 212 -10.32 -8.14 0.46
CA GLY A 212 -10.44 -7.96 1.91
C GLY A 212 -10.12 -9.13 2.85
N ARG A 213 -10.94 -10.20 2.82
CA ARG A 213 -10.83 -11.40 3.65
C ARG A 213 -9.96 -12.46 2.96
N GLU A 214 -10.15 -12.67 1.67
CA GLU A 214 -9.42 -13.69 0.92
C GLU A 214 -7.94 -13.32 0.80
N GLY A 215 -7.62 -12.07 0.45
CA GLY A 215 -6.24 -11.57 0.44
C GLY A 215 -5.56 -11.70 1.81
N ALA A 216 -6.30 -11.50 2.91
CA ALA A 216 -5.76 -11.69 4.26
C ALA A 216 -5.49 -13.16 4.59
N LEU A 217 -6.31 -14.09 4.10
CA LEU A 217 -6.08 -15.52 4.24
C LEU A 217 -4.86 -15.97 3.43
N ILE A 218 -4.75 -15.51 2.18
CA ILE A 218 -3.58 -15.78 1.32
C ILE A 218 -2.31 -15.23 1.96
N ALA A 219 -2.33 -13.99 2.47
CA ALA A 219 -1.19 -13.39 3.15
C ALA A 219 -0.77 -14.20 4.39
N LEU A 220 -1.72 -14.64 5.21
CA LEU A 220 -1.44 -15.44 6.41
C LEU A 220 -0.82 -16.81 6.05
N ALA A 221 -1.34 -17.46 5.01
CA ALA A 221 -0.81 -18.74 4.53
C ALA A 221 0.60 -18.60 3.92
N ARG A 222 0.82 -17.58 3.08
CA ARG A 222 2.14 -17.29 2.50
C ARG A 222 3.18 -16.86 3.54
N ALA A 223 2.75 -16.32 4.68
CA ALA A 223 3.60 -16.06 5.83
C ALA A 223 3.96 -17.34 6.63
N GLY A 224 3.42 -18.50 6.25
CA GLY A 224 3.67 -19.78 6.89
C GLY A 224 2.94 -20.01 8.20
N ASP A 225 1.89 -19.24 8.47
CA ASP A 225 1.17 -19.36 9.74
C ASP A 225 0.12 -20.48 9.68
N VAL A 226 0.31 -21.49 10.54
CA VAL A 226 -0.53 -22.70 10.62
C VAL A 226 -2.00 -22.41 10.94
N ARG A 227 -2.35 -21.23 11.46
CA ARG A 227 -3.74 -20.83 11.69
C ARG A 227 -4.51 -20.66 10.38
N ALA A 228 -3.83 -20.55 9.23
CA ALA A 228 -4.45 -20.51 7.91
C ALA A 228 -5.00 -21.89 7.46
N VAL A 229 -4.41 -23.00 7.91
CA VAL A 229 -4.77 -24.37 7.48
C VAL A 229 -6.28 -24.66 7.62
N PRO A 230 -6.91 -24.53 8.81
CA PRO A 230 -8.34 -24.82 8.93
C PRO A 230 -9.25 -23.83 8.20
N LEU A 231 -8.73 -22.67 7.79
CA LEU A 231 -9.48 -21.68 7.01
C LEU A 231 -9.41 -22.00 5.52
N LEU A 232 -8.24 -22.44 5.03
CA LEU A 232 -8.05 -22.93 3.66
C LEU A 232 -8.85 -24.21 3.41
N ALA A 233 -8.82 -25.18 4.32
CA ALA A 233 -9.57 -26.43 4.19
C ALA A 233 -11.07 -26.16 3.92
N ARG A 234 -11.66 -25.24 4.68
CA ARG A 234 -13.06 -24.83 4.51
C ARG A 234 -13.31 -24.12 3.18
N ALA A 235 -12.42 -23.20 2.78
CA ALA A 235 -12.55 -22.50 1.50
C ALA A 235 -12.50 -23.46 0.30
N LEU A 236 -11.68 -24.52 0.40
CA LEU A 236 -11.61 -25.58 -0.61
C LEU A 236 -12.89 -26.44 -0.65
N GLU A 237 -13.48 -26.76 0.49
CA GLU A 237 -14.76 -27.49 0.59
C GLU A 237 -15.94 -26.71 0.00
N GLU A 238 -15.94 -25.38 0.13
CA GLU A 238 -17.01 -24.49 -0.36
C GLU A 238 -16.99 -24.29 -1.89
N GLY A 239 -16.00 -24.85 -2.60
CA GLY A 239 -15.95 -24.93 -4.06
C GLY A 239 -15.43 -23.68 -4.79
N GLU A 240 -15.07 -22.62 -4.08
CA GLU A 240 -14.36 -21.46 -4.63
C GLU A 240 -12.84 -21.68 -4.61
N VAL A 241 -12.35 -22.71 -5.34
CA VAL A 241 -10.91 -22.93 -5.47
C VAL A 241 -10.34 -21.93 -6.47
N ARG A 242 -10.01 -20.73 -6.00
CA ARG A 242 -9.24 -19.76 -6.77
C ARG A 242 -7.79 -20.23 -6.87
N ARG A 243 -7.19 -20.03 -8.04
CA ARG A 243 -5.82 -20.46 -8.36
C ARG A 243 -4.80 -19.90 -7.36
N GLU A 244 -5.09 -18.71 -6.83
CA GLU A 244 -4.29 -17.98 -5.87
C GLU A 244 -4.20 -18.69 -4.51
N LEU A 245 -5.26 -19.41 -4.09
CA LEU A 245 -5.26 -20.21 -2.86
C LEU A 245 -4.32 -21.41 -2.97
N LEU A 246 -4.22 -22.03 -4.15
CA LEU A 246 -3.32 -23.16 -4.39
C LEU A 246 -1.84 -22.77 -4.21
N TYR A 247 -1.45 -21.59 -4.67
CA TYR A 247 -0.08 -21.08 -4.50
C TYR A 247 0.22 -20.57 -3.08
N ALA A 248 -0.81 -20.37 -2.24
CA ALA A 248 -0.62 -19.96 -0.87
C ALA A 248 -0.21 -21.13 0.05
N VAL A 249 -0.51 -22.37 -0.36
CA VAL A 249 -0.25 -23.60 0.40
C VAL A 249 1.26 -23.87 0.55
N ASP A 250 2.07 -23.48 -0.43
CA ASP A 250 3.52 -23.69 -0.41
C ASP A 250 4.18 -23.06 0.84
N GLY A 251 3.68 -21.92 1.30
CA GLY A 251 4.19 -21.22 2.49
C GLY A 251 3.99 -22.01 3.79
N LEU A 252 3.04 -22.95 3.85
CA LEU A 252 2.70 -23.72 5.05
C LEU A 252 3.59 -24.95 5.26
N GLY A 253 4.40 -25.32 4.26
CA GLY A 253 5.31 -26.46 4.34
C GLY A 253 4.59 -27.76 4.78
N PRO A 254 5.15 -28.54 5.72
CA PRO A 254 4.55 -29.81 6.16
C PRO A 254 3.13 -29.70 6.72
N SER A 255 2.74 -28.52 7.23
CA SER A 255 1.39 -28.30 7.78
C SER A 255 0.30 -28.32 6.69
N ALA A 256 0.66 -28.18 5.41
CA ALA A 256 -0.26 -28.34 4.29
C ALA A 256 -0.74 -29.77 4.06
N ALA A 257 -0.10 -30.79 4.62
CA ALA A 257 -0.40 -32.21 4.33
C ALA A 257 -1.80 -32.68 4.78
N VAL A 258 -2.55 -31.83 5.49
CA VAL A 258 -3.90 -32.10 6.01
C VAL A 258 -5.01 -31.38 5.24
N LEU A 259 -4.64 -30.59 4.22
CA LEU A 259 -5.56 -29.94 3.26
C LEU A 259 -5.94 -30.94 2.16
#